data_AF-A0AAN7EPE2-F1
#
_entry.id   AF-A0AAN7EPE2-F1
#
_cell.length_a   1.000
_cell.length_b   1.000
_cell.length_c   1.000
_cell.angle_alpha   90.00
_cell.angle_beta   90.00
_cell.angle_gamma   90.00
#
_symmetry.space_group_name_H-M   'P 1'
#
loop_
_entity.id
_entity.type
_entity.pdbx_description
1 polymer ?
#
loop_
_entity_poly.entity_id
_entity_poly.type
_entity_poly.pdbx_seq_one_letter_code
_entity_poly.pdbx_strand_id
1 'polypeptide(L)'
;MTNNAVPQYSSSSSSSSSSSSSSSSTGSDMPKNDVVSSSSYSEIWNYLWIPLLISYSKELSLAKAQSTILLPTQNHQLGLADSTTTCITPDPNLNYRPVIGILSHPGDGASGRLNNATNASYIAASYVKFVESAGARVIPLIYNEPSHILFQKLNLVNGVLFTGGWAKTGLYYKVVERIFKKALERNDAGDHFPLYAICLGFEILTMIISKDHNILEAFNATDQASTLQFMDNTHIEGTVFQRFPPTFA
;
A
#
# COMPACT_ATOMS: atom_id res chain seq x y z
N MET A 1 57.66 27.33 20.12
CA MET A 1 58.43 27.75 18.92
C MET A 1 57.43 27.80 17.77
N THR A 2 56.67 28.90 17.61
CA THR A 2 56.87 29.99 16.60
C THR A 2 56.79 29.44 15.17
N ASN A 3 55.92 29.84 14.24
CA ASN A 3 55.17 31.09 14.03
C ASN A 3 53.93 30.88 13.11
N ASN A 4 52.91 31.70 13.38
CA ASN A 4 51.90 32.38 12.53
C ASN A 4 51.94 32.23 10.99
N ALA A 5 50.75 32.12 10.36
CA ALA A 5 50.04 33.28 9.77
C ALA A 5 48.69 32.90 9.11
N VAL A 6 47.70 33.77 9.37
CA VAL A 6 46.35 33.87 8.78
C VAL A 6 46.39 34.94 7.68
N PRO A 7 45.45 34.95 6.71
CA PRO A 7 44.87 36.23 6.32
C PRO A 7 43.34 36.27 6.38
N GLN A 8 42.87 37.44 6.83
CA GLN A 8 41.48 37.86 6.96
C GLN A 8 40.83 38.18 5.61
N TYR A 9 39.50 38.07 5.55
CA TYR A 9 38.68 38.81 4.58
C TYR A 9 37.77 39.79 5.32
N SER A 10 37.85 41.05 4.91
CA SER A 10 37.20 42.22 5.46
C SER A 10 35.80 42.47 4.88
N SER A 11 34.89 42.89 5.75
CA SER A 11 33.59 43.49 5.47
C SER A 11 33.71 44.95 4.99
N SER A 12 32.86 45.35 4.06
CA SER A 12 32.59 46.77 3.78
C SER A 12 31.12 47.00 3.43
N SER A 13 30.44 47.72 4.31
CA SER A 13 29.15 48.37 4.13
C SER A 13 29.33 49.76 3.52
N SER A 14 28.48 50.15 2.57
CA SER A 14 28.34 51.54 2.13
C SER A 14 26.86 51.91 1.96
N SER A 15 26.43 52.86 2.77
CA SER A 15 25.17 53.60 2.73
C SER A 15 25.25 54.76 1.73
N SER A 16 24.15 55.05 1.04
CA SER A 16 23.87 56.40 0.52
C SER A 16 22.36 56.67 0.56
N SER A 17 22.03 57.92 0.88
CA SER A 17 20.72 58.45 1.24
C SER A 17 20.47 59.75 0.48
N SER A 18 19.25 59.94 -0.05
CA SER A 18 18.54 61.21 -0.33
C SER A 18 17.42 60.91 -1.34
N SER A 19 16.26 61.55 -1.42
CA SER A 19 15.53 62.56 -0.63
C SER A 19 14.10 62.63 -1.18
N SER A 20 13.19 63.11 -0.33
CA SER A 20 11.74 63.34 -0.47
C SER A 20 11.27 64.27 -1.61
N SER A 21 10.04 64.06 -2.08
CA SER A 21 9.06 65.15 -2.31
C SER A 21 7.62 64.63 -2.48
N SER A 22 6.72 65.17 -1.67
CA SER A 22 5.27 65.07 -1.69
C SER A 22 4.63 66.21 -2.48
N SER A 23 3.53 65.98 -3.19
CA SER A 23 2.44 66.96 -3.37
C SER A 23 1.15 66.33 -3.94
N SER A 24 0.04 66.95 -3.58
CA SER A 24 -1.36 66.52 -3.62
C SER A 24 -2.20 67.25 -4.69
N SER A 25 -3.49 66.85 -4.81
CA SER A 25 -4.67 67.55 -5.39
C SER A 25 -4.83 67.50 -6.93
N THR A 26 -6.01 67.36 -7.59
CA THR A 26 -7.45 67.44 -7.23
C THR A 26 -8.34 67.09 -8.46
N GLY A 27 -9.57 66.60 -8.23
CA GLY A 27 -10.78 66.70 -9.11
C GLY A 27 -10.88 65.69 -10.28
N SER A 28 -12.01 65.07 -10.64
CA SER A 28 -13.44 65.42 -10.48
C SER A 28 -14.39 64.22 -10.71
N ASP A 29 -15.62 64.34 -10.20
CA ASP A 29 -16.74 63.38 -10.11
C ASP A 29 -17.36 62.82 -11.43
N MET A 30 -17.89 61.58 -11.40
CA MET A 30 -19.34 61.22 -11.45
C MET A 30 -19.59 59.71 -11.79
N PRO A 31 -20.77 59.13 -11.47
CA PRO A 31 -20.92 57.76 -10.95
C PRO A 31 -21.50 56.76 -11.98
N LYS A 32 -21.34 55.45 -11.72
CA LYS A 32 -22.15 54.40 -12.36
C LYS A 32 -22.49 53.24 -11.41
N ASN A 33 -23.77 53.26 -11.03
CA ASN A 33 -24.75 52.17 -10.94
C ASN A 33 -24.44 50.93 -10.08
N ASP A 34 -25.20 50.83 -8.99
CA ASP A 34 -25.57 49.59 -8.30
C ASP A 34 -26.24 48.59 -9.25
N VAL A 35 -25.79 47.34 -9.23
CA VAL A 35 -26.55 46.19 -9.74
C VAL A 35 -26.67 45.16 -8.63
N VAL A 36 -27.91 45.00 -8.17
CA VAL A 36 -28.34 43.98 -7.22
C VAL A 36 -28.61 42.66 -7.96
N SER A 37 -28.01 41.59 -7.42
CA SER A 37 -28.39 40.17 -7.40
C SER A 37 -28.59 39.35 -8.69
N SER A 38 -27.84 38.24 -8.80
CA SER A 38 -28.29 37.01 -9.47
C SER A 38 -27.58 35.72 -9.00
N SER A 39 -27.30 35.54 -7.70
CA SER A 39 -26.64 34.31 -7.22
C SER A 39 -27.58 33.15 -6.85
N SER A 40 -28.89 33.24 -7.06
CA SER A 40 -29.83 32.22 -6.55
C SER A 40 -30.25 31.11 -7.53
N TYR A 41 -29.75 31.09 -8.77
CA TYR A 41 -30.19 30.11 -9.78
C TYR A 41 -29.23 28.91 -9.99
N SER A 42 -27.98 28.96 -9.50
CA SER A 42 -27.02 27.86 -9.74
C SER A 42 -27.18 26.69 -8.76
N GLU A 43 -27.85 26.87 -7.62
CA GLU A 43 -28.03 25.77 -6.65
C GLU A 43 -29.18 24.82 -7.00
N ILE A 44 -30.17 25.27 -7.78
CA ILE A 44 -31.38 24.48 -8.06
C ILE A 44 -31.10 23.32 -9.04
N TRP A 45 -30.10 23.48 -9.92
CA TRP A 45 -29.70 22.45 -10.89
C TRP A 45 -28.96 21.27 -10.25
N ASN A 46 -28.32 21.48 -9.09
CA ASN A 46 -27.58 20.45 -8.37
C ASN A 46 -28.48 19.44 -7.64
N TYR A 47 -29.81 19.56 -7.72
CA TYR A 47 -30.74 18.66 -7.03
C TYR A 47 -31.63 17.85 -7.99
N LEU A 48 -31.46 17.99 -9.31
CA LEU A 48 -32.25 17.28 -10.32
C LEU A 48 -32.02 15.76 -10.36
N TRP A 49 -30.93 15.26 -9.76
CA TRP A 49 -30.65 13.82 -9.62
C TRP A 49 -31.27 13.18 -8.37
N ILE A 50 -31.73 13.99 -7.40
CA ILE A 50 -32.37 13.49 -6.17
C ILE A 50 -33.66 12.70 -6.47
N PRO A 51 -34.56 13.15 -7.37
CA PRO A 51 -35.75 12.36 -7.73
C PRO A 51 -35.38 11.04 -8.40
N LEU A 52 -34.28 10.99 -9.16
CA LEU A 52 -33.79 9.79 -9.82
C LEU A 52 -33.34 8.74 -8.80
N LEU A 53 -32.55 9.15 -7.79
CA LEU A 53 -32.13 8.26 -6.70
C LEU A 53 -33.31 7.78 -5.83
N ILE A 54 -34.26 8.66 -5.54
CA ILE A 54 -35.46 8.27 -4.77
C ILE A 54 -36.30 7.27 -5.57
N SER A 55 -36.42 7.43 -6.90
CA SER A 55 -37.12 6.48 -7.75
C SER A 55 -36.42 5.11 -7.80
N TYR A 56 -35.09 5.06 -7.91
CA TYR A 56 -34.33 3.81 -7.85
C TYR A 56 -34.38 3.14 -6.47
N SER A 57 -34.49 3.92 -5.38
CA SER A 57 -34.64 3.35 -4.02
C SER A 57 -35.99 2.67 -3.80
N LYS A 58 -37.06 3.14 -4.46
CA LYS A 58 -38.40 2.55 -4.35
C LYS A 58 -38.50 1.21 -5.07
N GLU A 59 -37.84 1.06 -6.22
CA GLU A 59 -37.72 -0.22 -6.96
C GLU A 59 -36.91 -1.27 -6.17
N LEU A 60 -35.91 -0.86 -5.38
CA LEU A 60 -35.14 -1.80 -4.53
C LEU A 60 -35.88 -2.25 -3.26
N SER A 61 -36.95 -1.55 -2.87
CA SER A 61 -37.70 -1.82 -1.63
C SER A 61 -38.87 -2.80 -1.80
N LEU A 62 -39.10 -3.32 -3.01
CA LEU A 62 -40.13 -4.33 -3.31
C LEU A 62 -39.55 -5.75 -3.49
N ALA A 63 -38.51 -6.10 -2.74
CA ALA A 63 -38.16 -7.50 -2.51
C ALA A 63 -38.62 -7.87 -1.10
N LYS A 64 -39.79 -8.51 -1.00
CA LYS A 64 -40.30 -9.08 0.25
C LYS A 64 -39.32 -10.15 0.73
N ALA A 65 -38.49 -9.81 1.71
CA ALA A 65 -37.63 -10.76 2.38
C ALA A 65 -38.50 -11.77 3.15
N GLN A 66 -38.73 -12.93 2.56
CA GLN A 66 -39.18 -14.10 3.32
C GLN A 66 -37.96 -14.65 4.07
N SER A 67 -37.82 -14.24 5.33
CA SER A 67 -36.87 -14.84 6.26
C SER A 67 -37.37 -16.23 6.66
N THR A 68 -37.10 -17.23 5.83
CA THR A 68 -37.12 -18.62 6.28
C THR A 68 -35.66 -19.05 6.39
N ILE A 69 -35.05 -18.76 7.53
CA ILE A 69 -33.78 -19.38 7.92
C ILE A 69 -34.10 -20.84 8.24
N LEU A 70 -33.87 -21.74 7.28
CA LEU A 70 -33.88 -23.17 7.55
C LEU A 70 -32.52 -23.57 8.11
N LEU A 71 -32.49 -23.97 9.38
CA LEU A 71 -31.35 -24.65 10.01
C LEU A 71 -31.18 -26.04 9.37
N PRO A 72 -29.95 -26.54 9.10
CA PRO A 72 -29.72 -27.82 8.42
C PRO A 72 -30.03 -29.10 9.24
N THR A 73 -30.97 -29.08 10.19
CA THR A 73 -31.16 -30.20 11.15
C THR A 73 -32.57 -30.78 11.21
N GLN A 74 -33.46 -30.50 10.26
CA GLN A 74 -34.85 -31.01 10.30
C GLN A 74 -35.34 -31.81 9.08
N ASN A 75 -34.46 -32.40 8.28
CA ASN A 75 -34.88 -33.37 7.25
C ASN A 75 -34.23 -34.73 7.48
N HIS A 76 -34.66 -35.45 8.51
CA HIS A 76 -34.52 -36.90 8.53
C HIS A 76 -35.82 -37.54 8.02
N GLN A 77 -35.66 -38.54 7.15
CA GLN A 77 -36.68 -39.37 6.48
C GLN A 77 -37.39 -38.76 5.26
N LEU A 78 -36.84 -39.02 4.06
CA LEU A 78 -37.41 -39.92 3.03
C LEU A 78 -36.76 -39.67 1.65
N GLY A 79 -36.17 -40.72 1.06
CA GLY A 79 -36.05 -40.87 -0.39
C GLY A 79 -34.68 -40.60 -1.04
N LEU A 80 -33.93 -41.69 -1.23
CA LEU A 80 -33.03 -42.03 -2.36
C LEU A 80 -32.25 -40.92 -3.10
N ALA A 81 -30.93 -41.11 -3.09
CA ALA A 81 -29.85 -40.43 -3.81
C ALA A 81 -29.42 -39.08 -3.22
N ASP A 82 -28.49 -39.11 -2.26
CA ASP A 82 -27.87 -37.89 -1.73
C ASP A 82 -26.34 -38.02 -1.71
N SER A 83 -25.71 -37.12 -2.45
CA SER A 83 -24.27 -36.93 -2.48
C SER A 83 -23.81 -36.57 -1.07
N THR A 84 -23.02 -37.46 -0.47
CA THR A 84 -22.36 -37.23 0.81
C THR A 84 -21.42 -36.02 0.68
N THR A 85 -21.94 -34.82 0.88
CA THR A 85 -21.13 -33.62 1.13
C THR A 85 -20.69 -33.70 2.58
N THR A 86 -19.70 -34.57 2.82
CA THR A 86 -19.04 -34.66 4.10
C THR A 86 -18.30 -33.35 4.32
N CYS A 87 -18.68 -32.57 5.33
CA CYS A 87 -17.88 -31.44 5.77
C CYS A 87 -16.48 -31.99 6.13
N ILE A 88 -15.45 -31.56 5.38
CA ILE A 88 -14.08 -32.00 5.63
C ILE A 88 -13.67 -31.46 7.01
N THR A 89 -13.36 -32.36 7.94
CA THR A 89 -12.81 -31.98 9.24
C THR A 89 -11.50 -31.23 9.01
N PRO A 90 -11.34 -30.00 9.54
CA PRO A 90 -10.09 -29.27 9.43
C PRO A 90 -8.93 -30.08 10.01
N ASP A 91 -7.80 -30.12 9.31
CA ASP A 91 -6.58 -30.75 9.80
C ASP A 91 -6.11 -30.01 11.06
N PRO A 92 -6.04 -30.67 12.22
CA PRO A 92 -5.64 -30.02 13.47
C PRO A 92 -4.22 -29.46 13.45
N ASN A 93 -3.37 -29.88 12.50
CA ASN A 93 -2.00 -29.40 12.37
C ASN A 93 -1.88 -28.10 11.54
N LEU A 94 -2.97 -27.62 10.95
CA LEU A 94 -2.96 -26.41 10.10
C LEU A 94 -3.49 -25.17 10.84
N ASN A 95 -2.87 -24.03 10.54
CA ASN A 95 -3.37 -22.72 10.98
C ASN A 95 -4.35 -22.12 9.96
N TYR A 96 -5.64 -22.18 10.26
CA TYR A 96 -6.72 -21.62 9.43
C TYR A 96 -6.97 -20.12 9.62
N ARG A 97 -6.21 -19.44 10.48
CA ARG A 97 -6.32 -17.99 10.71
C ARG A 97 -4.97 -17.30 10.61
N PRO A 98 -4.25 -17.49 9.48
CA PRO A 98 -2.89 -16.97 9.33
C PRO A 98 -2.85 -15.46 9.44
N VAL A 99 -1.75 -14.95 9.97
CA VAL A 99 -1.42 -13.54 10.06
C VAL A 99 -0.16 -13.29 9.25
N ILE A 100 -0.21 -12.37 8.31
CA ILE A 100 0.93 -12.02 7.45
C ILE A 100 1.42 -10.63 7.81
N GLY A 101 2.73 -10.52 8.03
CA GLY A 101 3.40 -9.24 8.20
C GLY A 101 3.62 -8.56 6.85
N ILE A 102 3.19 -7.31 6.68
CA ILE A 102 3.52 -6.52 5.48
C ILE A 102 4.52 -5.45 5.88
N LEU A 103 5.69 -5.44 5.24
CA LEU A 103 6.71 -4.42 5.47
C LEU A 103 6.27 -3.09 4.86
N SER A 104 6.23 -2.03 5.66
CA SER A 104 5.95 -0.68 5.19
C SER A 104 7.10 -0.12 4.37
N HIS A 105 6.81 0.69 3.36
CA HIS A 105 7.80 1.38 2.55
C HIS A 105 8.06 2.82 3.07
N PRO A 106 9.27 3.39 2.93
CA PRO A 106 9.55 4.78 3.26
C PRO A 106 8.69 5.77 2.46
N GLY A 107 8.30 6.88 3.11
CA GLY A 107 7.50 7.95 2.53
C GLY A 107 6.02 7.88 2.92
N ASP A 108 5.23 8.81 2.39
CA ASP A 108 3.80 8.95 2.70
C ASP A 108 2.88 8.22 1.69
N GLY A 109 3.46 7.56 0.68
CA GLY A 109 2.72 6.76 -0.30
C GLY A 109 1.90 7.57 -1.31
N ALA A 110 1.90 8.90 -1.17
CA ALA A 110 1.47 9.81 -2.21
C ALA A 110 2.73 10.38 -2.86
N SER A 111 2.67 10.86 -4.10
CA SER A 111 3.79 11.58 -4.70
C SER A 111 3.98 12.97 -4.02
N GLY A 112 4.35 12.99 -2.73
CA GLY A 112 4.62 14.18 -1.93
C GLY A 112 3.40 14.98 -1.47
N ARG A 113 2.22 14.37 -1.28
CA ARG A 113 0.96 15.12 -1.05
C ARG A 113 0.46 15.17 0.40
N LEU A 114 0.98 14.38 1.35
CA LEU A 114 0.26 14.22 2.63
C LEU A 114 1.13 14.25 3.89
N ASN A 115 2.42 13.92 3.85
CA ASN A 115 3.30 14.06 5.02
C ASN A 115 4.79 14.11 4.65
N ASN A 116 5.44 15.25 4.85
CA ASN A 116 6.89 15.43 4.63
C ASN A 116 7.76 14.96 5.79
N ALA A 117 7.18 14.29 6.80
CA ALA A 117 7.95 13.76 7.90
C ALA A 117 8.96 12.72 7.38
N THR A 118 10.24 12.90 7.71
CA THR A 118 11.32 12.00 7.29
C THR A 118 11.20 10.59 7.84
N ASN A 119 10.34 10.39 8.83
CA ASN A 119 9.98 9.10 9.41
C ASN A 119 8.62 8.56 8.91
N ALA A 120 8.01 9.18 7.90
CA ALA A 120 6.79 8.66 7.29
C ALA A 120 7.06 7.29 6.65
N SER A 121 6.10 6.39 6.82
CA SER A 121 6.06 5.08 6.19
C SER A 121 4.64 4.76 5.76
N TYR A 122 4.48 3.99 4.69
CA TYR A 122 3.16 3.60 4.20
C TYR A 122 3.13 2.13 3.79
N ILE A 123 1.92 1.58 3.74
CA ILE A 123 1.62 0.32 3.06
C ILE A 123 0.50 0.64 2.07
N ALA A 124 0.72 0.39 0.78
CA ALA A 124 -0.36 0.58 -0.19
C ALA A 124 -1.50 -0.39 0.13
N ALA A 125 -2.73 0.13 0.17
CA ALA A 125 -3.92 -0.65 0.54
C ALA A 125 -4.13 -1.89 -0.34
N SER A 126 -3.65 -1.85 -1.59
CA SER A 126 -3.67 -3.00 -2.51
C SER A 126 -2.94 -4.24 -1.95
N TYR A 127 -1.81 -4.07 -1.26
CA TYR A 127 -1.10 -5.20 -0.63
C TYR A 127 -1.90 -5.79 0.54
N VAL A 128 -2.57 -4.94 1.32
CA VAL A 128 -3.45 -5.39 2.41
C VAL A 128 -4.61 -6.21 1.82
N LYS A 129 -5.25 -5.69 0.77
CA LYS A 129 -6.37 -6.38 0.11
C LYS A 129 -5.95 -7.67 -0.58
N PHE A 130 -4.74 -7.73 -1.13
CA PHE A 130 -4.16 -8.96 -1.69
C PHE A 130 -4.02 -10.07 -0.63
N VAL A 131 -3.58 -9.71 0.59
CA VAL A 131 -3.46 -10.68 1.69
C VAL A 131 -4.83 -11.05 2.27
N GLU A 132 -5.71 -10.08 2.47
CA GLU A 132 -7.05 -10.31 3.02
C GLU A 132 -7.92 -11.17 2.10
N SER A 133 -7.84 -10.97 0.78
CA SER A 133 -8.59 -11.78 -0.19
C SER A 133 -8.16 -13.25 -0.21
N ALA A 134 -6.93 -13.55 0.23
CA ALA A 134 -6.42 -14.90 0.44
C ALA A 134 -6.84 -15.51 1.80
N GLY A 135 -7.66 -14.80 2.59
CA GLY A 135 -8.18 -15.29 3.88
C GLY A 135 -7.24 -15.06 5.08
N ALA A 136 -6.20 -14.25 4.93
CA ALA A 136 -5.26 -13.94 6.00
C ALA A 136 -5.53 -12.56 6.64
N ARG A 137 -5.09 -12.39 7.90
CA ARG A 137 -5.06 -11.09 8.58
C ARG A 137 -3.71 -10.42 8.37
N VAL A 138 -3.66 -9.10 8.48
CA VAL A 138 -2.43 -8.31 8.29
C VAL A 138 -1.95 -7.68 9.58
N ILE A 139 -0.64 -7.75 9.84
CA ILE A 139 0.05 -6.89 10.81
C ILE A 139 1.05 -6.00 10.04
N PRO A 140 1.05 -4.68 10.25
CA PRO A 140 2.06 -3.81 9.65
C PRO A 140 3.40 -3.97 10.36
N LEU A 141 4.44 -4.27 9.59
CA LEU A 141 5.84 -4.26 10.02
C LEU A 141 6.43 -2.91 9.62
N ILE A 142 6.69 -2.03 10.59
CA ILE A 142 7.07 -0.64 10.29
C ILE A 142 8.59 -0.57 10.14
N TYR A 143 9.09 -0.25 8.95
CA TYR A 143 10.51 -0.44 8.61
C TYR A 143 11.46 0.38 9.49
N ASN A 144 11.01 1.55 9.98
CA ASN A 144 11.82 2.46 10.78
C ASN A 144 11.47 2.44 12.27
N GLU A 145 10.71 1.43 12.74
CA GLU A 145 10.48 1.26 14.17
C GLU A 145 11.70 0.67 14.89
N PRO A 146 11.79 0.80 16.22
CA PRO A 146 12.89 0.19 16.98
C PRO A 146 12.98 -1.30 16.70
N SER A 147 14.20 -1.80 16.44
CA SER A 147 14.43 -3.18 16.01
C SER A 147 13.75 -4.22 16.90
N HIS A 148 13.74 -4.03 18.22
CA HIS A 148 13.11 -4.97 19.15
C HIS A 148 11.58 -5.04 18.97
N ILE A 149 10.91 -3.93 18.67
CA ILE A 149 9.47 -3.89 18.39
C ILE A 149 9.16 -4.59 17.07
N LEU A 150 9.95 -4.31 16.02
CA LEU A 150 9.80 -4.97 14.72
C LEU A 150 9.89 -6.49 14.84
N PHE A 151 10.90 -7.00 15.56
CA PHE A 151 11.09 -8.44 15.73
C PHE A 151 10.08 -9.06 16.70
N GLN A 152 9.55 -8.32 17.67
CA GLN A 152 8.39 -8.76 18.44
C GLN A 152 7.17 -8.97 17.55
N LYS A 153 6.87 -8.02 16.65
CA LYS A 153 5.78 -8.18 15.66
C LYS A 153 6.04 -9.33 14.70
N LEU A 154 7.30 -9.51 14.26
CA LEU A 154 7.67 -10.61 13.38
C LEU A 154 7.39 -11.99 14.01
N ASN A 155 7.51 -12.11 15.34
CA ASN A 155 7.18 -13.35 16.06
C ASN A 155 5.67 -13.61 16.14
N LEU A 156 4.82 -12.61 15.89
CA LEU A 156 3.35 -12.73 15.90
C LEU A 156 2.76 -13.12 14.55
N VAL A 157 3.57 -13.12 13.48
CA VAL A 157 3.10 -13.43 12.13
C VAL A 157 3.55 -14.83 11.71
N ASN A 158 2.82 -15.39 10.75
CA ASN A 158 3.05 -16.68 10.13
C ASN A 158 3.85 -16.59 8.84
N GLY A 159 4.02 -15.39 8.28
CA GLY A 159 4.83 -15.13 7.08
C GLY A 159 4.98 -13.64 6.82
N VAL A 160 5.78 -13.27 5.82
CA VAL A 160 6.04 -11.88 5.47
C VAL A 160 5.84 -11.60 3.98
N LEU A 161 5.30 -10.42 3.69
CA LEU A 161 5.24 -9.82 2.36
C LEU A 161 6.16 -8.60 2.28
N PHE A 162 7.10 -8.62 1.34
CA PHE A 162 7.86 -7.44 0.92
C PHE A 162 7.19 -6.77 -0.28
N THR A 163 6.95 -5.47 -0.15
CA THR A 163 6.23 -4.67 -1.14
C THR A 163 7.15 -4.12 -2.22
N GLY A 164 6.55 -3.67 -3.32
CA GLY A 164 7.19 -2.77 -4.28
C GLY A 164 7.50 -1.39 -3.67
N GLY A 165 8.21 -0.56 -4.43
CA GLY A 165 8.64 0.77 -4.01
C GLY A 165 9.90 1.22 -4.74
N TRP A 166 10.62 2.19 -4.17
CA TRP A 166 11.83 2.78 -4.77
C TRP A 166 13.09 2.67 -3.90
N ALA A 167 12.95 2.51 -2.59
CA ALA A 167 14.08 2.55 -1.65
C ALA A 167 14.94 1.27 -1.69
N LYS A 168 15.92 1.22 -2.60
CA LYS A 168 16.86 0.08 -2.76
C LYS A 168 18.02 0.06 -1.78
N THR A 169 18.25 1.14 -1.02
CA THR A 169 19.44 1.31 -0.17
C THR A 169 19.07 1.83 1.22
N GLY A 170 20.07 2.00 2.09
CA GLY A 170 19.89 2.63 3.40
C GLY A 170 19.19 1.73 4.42
N LEU A 171 18.40 2.35 5.30
CA LEU A 171 17.74 1.64 6.41
C LEU A 171 16.76 0.58 5.93
N TYR A 172 15.98 0.86 4.90
CA TYR A 172 15.00 -0.09 4.37
C TYR A 172 15.65 -1.39 3.90
N TYR A 173 16.72 -1.30 3.09
CA TYR A 173 17.50 -2.46 2.66
C TYR A 173 18.00 -3.29 3.85
N LYS A 174 18.59 -2.65 4.87
CA LYS A 174 19.10 -3.34 6.07
C LYS A 174 17.99 -4.05 6.85
N VAL A 175 16.78 -3.50 6.85
CA VAL A 175 15.64 -4.11 7.53
C VAL A 175 15.12 -5.31 6.75
N VAL A 176 15.00 -5.19 5.43
CA VAL A 176 14.66 -6.31 4.54
C VAL A 176 15.65 -7.46 4.72
N GLU A 177 16.96 -7.17 4.71
CA GLU A 177 18.02 -8.16 4.93
C GLU A 177 17.87 -8.89 6.28
N ARG A 178 17.62 -8.16 7.37
CA ARG A 178 17.46 -8.77 8.70
C ARG A 178 16.19 -9.62 8.81
N ILE A 179 15.08 -9.18 8.22
CA ILE A 179 13.84 -9.98 8.19
C ILE A 179 14.04 -11.24 7.36
N PHE A 180 14.68 -11.12 6.19
CA PHE A 180 15.01 -12.27 5.34
C PHE A 180 15.92 -13.27 6.06
N LYS A 181 16.98 -12.80 6.72
CA LYS A 181 17.83 -13.66 7.55
C LYS A 181 17.02 -14.38 8.63
N LYS A 182 16.08 -13.68 9.29
CA LYS A 182 15.24 -14.30 10.31
C LYS A 182 14.28 -15.35 9.72
N ALA A 183 13.76 -15.11 8.52
CA ALA A 183 12.96 -16.08 7.80
C ALA A 183 13.78 -17.35 7.48
N LEU A 184 15.02 -17.20 7.01
CA LEU A 184 15.92 -18.34 6.79
C LEU A 184 16.17 -19.11 8.09
N GLU A 185 16.56 -18.42 9.17
CA GLU A 185 16.80 -19.07 10.48
C GLU A 185 15.59 -19.90 10.97
N ARG A 186 14.36 -19.43 10.75
CA ARG A 186 13.15 -20.18 11.10
C ARG A 186 12.98 -21.43 10.24
N ASN A 187 13.11 -21.28 8.93
CA ASN A 187 12.98 -22.40 8.00
C ASN A 187 14.07 -23.46 8.23
N ASP A 188 15.32 -23.05 8.49
CA ASP A 188 16.44 -23.94 8.81
C ASP A 188 16.22 -24.71 10.12
N ALA A 189 15.47 -24.11 11.06
CA ALA A 189 15.06 -24.75 12.31
C ALA A 189 13.82 -25.67 12.16
N GLY A 190 13.29 -25.83 10.94
CA GLY A 190 12.07 -26.62 10.67
C GLY A 190 10.76 -25.88 10.96
N ASP A 191 10.81 -24.60 11.30
CA ASP A 191 9.65 -23.74 11.46
C ASP A 191 9.35 -23.04 10.12
N HIS A 192 8.42 -23.62 9.35
CA HIS A 192 8.06 -23.13 8.02
C HIS A 192 7.54 -21.69 8.08
N PHE A 193 8.33 -20.77 7.51
CA PHE A 193 8.05 -19.34 7.53
C PHE A 193 8.12 -18.77 6.11
N PRO A 194 6.99 -18.72 5.38
CA PRO A 194 6.95 -18.20 4.02
C PRO A 194 7.26 -16.71 3.95
N LEU A 195 8.02 -16.35 2.92
CA LEU A 195 8.32 -14.97 2.56
C LEU A 195 7.98 -14.78 1.07
N TYR A 196 7.16 -13.77 0.79
CA TYR A 196 6.76 -13.41 -0.56
C TYR A 196 7.23 -11.99 -0.86
N ALA A 197 7.69 -11.73 -2.09
CA ALA A 197 8.30 -10.46 -2.44
C ALA A 197 7.86 -10.01 -3.83
N ILE A 198 7.44 -8.75 -3.93
CA ILE A 198 6.86 -8.17 -5.16
C ILE A 198 7.69 -6.97 -5.59
N CYS A 199 8.03 -6.87 -6.89
CA CYS A 199 8.75 -5.74 -7.49
C CYS A 199 10.04 -5.43 -6.72
N LEU A 200 10.15 -4.25 -6.08
CA LEU A 200 11.31 -3.87 -5.25
C LEU A 200 11.70 -4.96 -4.24
N GLY A 201 10.73 -5.62 -3.61
CA GLY A 201 11.02 -6.71 -2.68
C GLY A 201 11.81 -7.84 -3.34
N PHE A 202 11.46 -8.21 -4.56
CA PHE A 202 12.15 -9.23 -5.34
C PHE A 202 13.55 -8.77 -5.77
N GLU A 203 13.70 -7.51 -6.15
CA GLU A 203 15.00 -6.91 -6.48
C GLU A 203 15.96 -6.97 -5.29
N ILE A 204 15.51 -6.53 -4.12
CA ILE A 204 16.34 -6.52 -2.91
C ILE A 204 16.70 -7.94 -2.47
N LEU A 205 15.77 -8.90 -2.52
CA LEU A 205 16.08 -10.30 -2.24
C LEU A 205 17.15 -10.84 -3.18
N THR A 206 17.04 -10.55 -4.48
CA THR A 206 18.03 -10.96 -5.49
C THR A 206 19.41 -10.43 -5.12
N MET A 207 19.51 -9.15 -4.76
CA MET A 207 20.78 -8.54 -4.32
C MET A 207 21.34 -9.17 -3.03
N ILE A 208 20.48 -9.47 -2.04
CA ILE A 208 20.90 -10.08 -0.77
C ILE A 208 21.43 -11.51 -1.00
N ILE A 209 20.71 -12.31 -1.79
CA ILE A 209 21.04 -13.70 -2.07
C ILE A 209 22.31 -13.80 -2.91
N SER A 210 22.42 -13.00 -3.98
CA SER A 210 23.60 -12.97 -4.84
C SER A 210 24.82 -12.35 -4.17
N LYS A 211 24.60 -11.54 -3.12
CA LYS A 211 25.61 -10.66 -2.50
C LYS A 211 26.20 -9.65 -3.49
N ASP A 212 25.44 -9.32 -4.54
CA ASP A 212 25.84 -8.38 -5.57
C ASP A 212 24.78 -7.28 -5.72
N HIS A 213 25.22 -6.03 -5.52
CA HIS A 213 24.36 -4.86 -5.63
C HIS A 213 24.17 -4.40 -7.09
N ASN A 214 24.94 -4.94 -8.02
CA ASN A 214 24.91 -4.60 -9.45
C ASN A 214 24.27 -5.70 -10.31
N ILE A 215 23.62 -6.68 -9.70
CA ILE A 215 22.97 -7.80 -10.39
C ILE A 215 21.76 -7.39 -11.25
N LEU A 216 21.26 -6.17 -11.06
CA LEU A 216 20.09 -5.65 -11.77
C LEU A 216 20.52 -4.85 -13.01
N GLU A 217 19.75 -4.98 -14.09
CA GLU A 217 19.89 -4.16 -15.29
C GLU A 217 18.69 -3.22 -15.49
N ALA A 218 18.88 -2.17 -16.28
CA ALA A 218 17.80 -1.28 -16.64
C ALA A 218 16.91 -1.95 -17.70
N PHE A 219 15.61 -2.02 -17.42
CA PHE A 219 14.62 -2.56 -18.34
C PHE A 219 13.42 -1.62 -18.42
N ASN A 220 12.93 -1.33 -19.64
CA ASN A 220 11.78 -0.47 -19.82
C ASN A 220 10.48 -1.28 -19.78
N ALA A 221 9.87 -1.36 -18.60
CA ALA A 221 8.57 -2.01 -18.37
C ALA A 221 7.62 -1.14 -17.53
N THR A 222 7.83 0.18 -17.54
CA THR A 222 6.95 1.10 -16.81
C THR A 222 5.57 1.09 -17.47
N ASP A 223 4.51 0.96 -16.67
CA ASP A 223 3.11 0.94 -17.12
C ASP A 223 2.79 -0.09 -18.21
N GLN A 224 3.52 -1.20 -18.23
CA GLN A 224 3.36 -2.25 -19.23
C GLN A 224 2.71 -3.52 -18.64
N ALA A 225 1.52 -3.86 -19.11
CA ALA A 225 0.95 -5.18 -18.91
C ALA A 225 1.65 -6.21 -19.81
N SER A 226 1.94 -7.40 -19.28
CA SER A 226 2.60 -8.48 -20.01
C SER A 226 2.02 -9.84 -19.63
N THR A 227 2.27 -10.84 -20.46
CA THR A 227 2.03 -12.26 -20.13
C THR A 227 3.24 -12.85 -19.43
N LEU A 228 3.03 -13.94 -18.68
CA LEU A 228 4.09 -14.78 -18.17
C LEU A 228 4.38 -15.87 -19.20
N GLN A 229 5.62 -15.96 -19.65
CA GLN A 229 6.08 -17.06 -20.52
C GLN A 229 6.77 -18.11 -19.66
N PHE A 230 6.16 -19.29 -19.55
CA PHE A 230 6.80 -20.43 -18.90
C PHE A 230 7.90 -20.99 -19.79
N MET A 231 9.03 -21.38 -19.19
CA MET A 231 10.10 -22.08 -19.91
C MET A 231 9.70 -23.55 -20.10
N ASP A 232 10.13 -24.17 -21.21
CA ASP A 232 9.73 -25.54 -21.60
C ASP A 232 10.00 -26.61 -20.50
N ASN A 233 10.96 -26.35 -19.62
CA ASN A 233 11.37 -27.24 -18.53
C ASN A 233 10.84 -26.81 -17.14
N THR A 234 9.79 -26.00 -17.09
CA THR A 234 9.23 -25.55 -15.82
C THR A 234 8.44 -26.67 -15.14
N HIS A 235 8.92 -27.14 -13.99
CA HIS A 235 8.16 -28.04 -13.12
C HIS A 235 7.19 -27.23 -12.26
N ILE A 236 5.89 -27.33 -12.55
CA ILE A 236 4.83 -26.57 -11.83
C ILE A 236 4.58 -27.14 -10.43
N GLU A 237 4.81 -28.44 -10.21
CA GLU A 237 4.63 -29.10 -8.92
C GLU A 237 5.50 -28.46 -7.83
N GLY A 238 4.92 -28.21 -6.66
CA GLY A 238 5.60 -27.55 -5.54
C GLY A 238 5.74 -26.03 -5.68
N THR A 239 5.37 -25.45 -6.82
CA THR A 239 5.44 -23.99 -7.03
C THR A 239 4.13 -23.30 -6.68
N VAL A 240 4.15 -21.96 -6.68
CA VAL A 240 2.94 -21.14 -6.52
C VAL A 240 1.88 -21.40 -7.59
N PHE A 241 2.25 -21.97 -8.75
CA PHE A 241 1.35 -22.27 -9.85
C PHE A 241 0.69 -23.65 -9.74
N GLN A 242 1.08 -24.51 -8.79
CA GLN A 242 0.57 -25.89 -8.69
C GLN A 242 -0.96 -25.97 -8.58
N ARG A 243 -1.59 -24.97 -7.95
CA ARG A 243 -3.05 -24.95 -7.74
C ARG A 243 -3.81 -24.15 -8.80
N PHE A 244 -3.13 -23.65 -9.83
CA PHE A 244 -3.78 -22.93 -10.90
C PHE A 244 -4.45 -23.92 -11.87
N PRO A 245 -5.64 -23.60 -12.42
CA PRO A 245 -6.26 -24.42 -13.44
C PRO A 245 -5.34 -24.58 -14.66
N PRO A 246 -5.31 -25.75 -15.32
CA PRO A 246 -4.42 -26.02 -16.45
C PRO A 246 -4.73 -25.17 -17.69
N THR A 247 -5.84 -24.44 -17.73
CA THR A 247 -6.30 -23.66 -18.88
C THR A 247 -5.67 -22.27 -19.00
N PHE A 248 -4.66 -21.95 -18.19
CA PHE A 248 -3.98 -20.64 -18.17
C PHE A 248 -2.45 -20.74 -18.28
N ALA A 249 -1.91 -21.92 -18.62
CA ALA A 249 -0.49 -22.15 -18.84
C ALA A 249 -0.16 -22.17 -20.34
#